data_AF-A0A962H927-F1
#
_entry.id   AF-A0A962H927-F1
#
_cell.length_a   1.000
_cell.length_b   1.000
_cell.length_c   1.000
_cell.angle_alpha   90.00
_cell.angle_beta   90.00
_cell.angle_gamma   90.00
#
_symmetry.space_group_name_H-M   'P 1'
#
loop_
_entity.id
_entity.type
_entity.pdbx_description
1 polymer ?
#
loop_
_entity_poly.entity_id
_entity_poly.type
_entity_poly.pdbx_seq_one_letter_code
_entity_poly.pdbx_strand_id
1 'polypeptide(L)'
;HTRHRREDPAYAGGTEASAAAESVDRAFDLAGLLLAIVADKTGYPVDMLNLDMDLEGDLGIDSIKRVEILAAVDERAPQLPKVDRAQLG
;
A
#
# COMPACT_ATOMS: atom_id res chain seq x y z
N HIS A 1 -17.93 -17.62 56.72
CA HIS A 1 -18.51 -16.34 56.29
C HIS A 1 -17.36 -15.44 55.86
N THR A 2 -17.08 -15.36 54.55
CA THR A 2 -16.14 -14.38 53.98
C THR A 2 -16.57 -14.14 52.53
N ARG A 3 -17.35 -13.06 52.33
CA ARG A 3 -17.65 -12.46 51.03
C ARG A 3 -16.50 -11.49 50.65
N HIS A 4 -16.50 -11.06 49.39
CA HIS A 4 -15.53 -10.25 48.63
C HIS A 4 -14.59 -11.14 47.80
N ARG A 5 -14.59 -11.07 46.47
CA ARG A 5 -14.46 -9.85 45.66
C ARG A 5 -15.11 -10.03 44.27
N ARG A 6 -15.93 -9.06 43.85
CA ARG A 6 -16.24 -8.79 42.44
C ARG A 6 -14.99 -8.22 41.78
N GLU A 7 -14.65 -8.71 40.59
CA GLU A 7 -14.12 -7.88 39.50
C GLU A 7 -14.07 -8.72 38.22
N ASP A 8 -15.17 -8.71 37.47
CA ASP A 8 -15.08 -8.63 36.02
C ASP A 8 -14.62 -7.20 35.69
N PRO A 9 -13.68 -7.05 34.76
CA PRO A 9 -14.10 -6.37 33.54
C PRO A 9 -13.72 -7.18 32.32
N ALA A 10 -14.74 -7.37 31.49
CA ALA A 10 -14.63 -7.82 30.12
C ALA A 10 -13.49 -7.09 29.40
N TYR A 11 -12.59 -7.86 28.77
CA TYR A 11 -11.68 -7.34 27.77
C TYR A 11 -12.51 -6.94 26.53
N ALA A 12 -13.07 -5.74 26.57
CA ALA A 12 -13.55 -5.04 25.38
C ALA A 12 -12.31 -4.56 24.60
N GLY A 13 -11.79 -5.40 23.72
CA GLY A 13 -10.69 -5.08 22.80
C GLY A 13 -10.94 -5.55 21.37
N GLY A 14 -12.21 -5.61 20.95
CA GLY A 14 -12.63 -6.29 19.73
C GLY A 14 -12.65 -5.46 18.44
N THR A 15 -12.25 -4.19 18.44
CA THR A 15 -12.48 -3.30 17.28
C THR A 15 -11.24 -2.65 16.67
N GLU A 16 -10.04 -2.81 17.25
CA GLU A 16 -8.81 -2.23 16.67
C GLU A 16 -8.11 -3.18 15.68
N ALA A 17 -8.32 -4.49 15.78
CA ALA A 17 -7.71 -5.48 14.88
C ALA A 17 -8.29 -5.43 13.45
N SER A 18 -9.55 -5.02 13.27
CA SER A 18 -10.21 -5.02 11.96
C SER A 18 -9.70 -3.90 11.05
N ALA A 19 -9.48 -2.69 11.59
CA ALA A 19 -8.99 -1.56 10.81
C ALA A 19 -7.53 -1.74 10.37
N ALA A 20 -6.69 -2.33 11.24
CA ALA A 20 -5.30 -2.63 10.91
C ALA A 20 -5.20 -3.73 9.83
N ALA A 21 -6.03 -4.79 9.91
CA ALA A 21 -6.05 -5.85 8.92
C ALA A 21 -6.50 -5.33 7.53
N GLU A 22 -7.55 -4.51 7.46
CA GLU A 22 -7.97 -3.91 6.18
C GLU A 22 -6.95 -2.90 5.63
N SER A 23 -6.20 -2.21 6.49
CA SER A 23 -5.15 -1.27 6.07
C SER A 23 -3.96 -2.02 5.47
N VAL A 24 -3.60 -3.15 6.07
CA VAL A 24 -2.52 -4.01 5.60
C VAL A 24 -2.90 -4.70 4.28
N ASP A 25 -4.13 -5.21 4.17
CA ASP A 25 -4.63 -5.83 2.92
C ASP A 25 -4.68 -4.82 1.76
N ARG A 26 -5.18 -3.60 2.01
CA ARG A 26 -5.13 -2.49 1.03
C ARG A 26 -3.71 -2.07 0.68
N ALA A 27 -2.78 -2.11 1.64
CA ALA A 27 -1.37 -1.81 1.39
C ALA A 27 -0.71 -2.90 0.52
N PHE A 28 -1.04 -4.18 0.76
CA PHE A 28 -0.59 -5.29 -0.08
C PHE A 28 -1.17 -5.20 -1.50
N ASP A 29 -2.44 -4.82 -1.65
CA ASP A 29 -3.09 -4.62 -2.95
C ASP A 29 -2.43 -3.47 -3.74
N LEU A 30 -2.19 -2.33 -3.09
CA LEU A 30 -1.51 -1.19 -3.71
C LEU A 30 -0.05 -1.51 -4.07
N ALA A 31 0.70 -2.16 -3.19
CA ALA A 31 2.06 -2.58 -3.46
C ALA A 31 2.15 -3.54 -4.66
N GLY A 32 1.30 -4.56 -4.70
CA GLY A 32 1.23 -5.50 -5.81
C GLY A 32 0.84 -4.82 -7.12
N LEU A 33 -0.12 -3.89 -7.07
CA LEU A 33 -0.53 -3.09 -8.22
C LEU A 33 0.61 -2.23 -8.76
N LEU A 34 1.34 -1.54 -7.88
CA LEU A 34 2.49 -0.72 -8.25
C LEU A 34 3.59 -1.57 -8.90
N LEU A 35 3.94 -2.71 -8.31
CA LEU A 35 4.94 -3.63 -8.88
C LEU A 35 4.50 -4.14 -10.25
N ALA A 36 3.23 -4.49 -10.43
CA ALA A 36 2.69 -4.93 -11.72
C ALA A 36 2.75 -3.84 -12.80
N ILE A 37 2.47 -2.59 -12.43
CA ILE A 37 2.53 -1.45 -13.36
C ILE A 37 3.99 -1.12 -13.71
N VAL A 38 4.88 -1.12 -12.71
CA VAL A 38 6.31 -0.91 -12.94
C VAL A 38 6.86 -2.00 -13.84
N ALA A 39 6.51 -3.27 -13.61
CA ALA A 39 6.88 -4.39 -14.49
C ALA A 39 6.41 -4.18 -15.93
N ASP A 40 5.16 -3.78 -16.13
CA ASP A 40 4.60 -3.49 -17.46
C ASP A 40 5.35 -2.34 -18.17
N LYS A 41 5.70 -1.29 -17.42
CA LYS A 41 6.35 -0.08 -17.97
C LYS A 41 7.85 -0.20 -18.21
N THR A 42 8.53 -1.05 -17.45
CA THR A 42 9.98 -1.26 -17.48
C THR A 42 10.40 -2.55 -18.20
N GLY A 43 9.51 -3.54 -18.28
CA GLY A 43 9.79 -4.85 -18.83
C GLY A 43 10.44 -5.83 -17.85
N TYR A 44 10.65 -5.44 -16.59
CA TYR A 44 11.14 -6.35 -15.56
C TYR A 44 10.03 -7.29 -15.08
N PRO A 45 10.30 -8.57 -14.85
CA PRO A 45 9.33 -9.46 -14.22
C PRO A 45 9.07 -9.02 -12.77
N VAL A 46 7.82 -9.14 -12.30
CA VAL A 46 7.42 -8.75 -10.95
C VAL A 46 8.26 -9.46 -9.88
N ASP A 47 8.67 -10.70 -10.12
CA ASP A 47 9.52 -11.48 -9.19
C ASP A 47 10.93 -10.91 -9.01
N MET A 48 11.39 -10.03 -9.91
CA MET A 48 12.67 -9.30 -9.78
C MET A 48 12.50 -7.90 -9.19
N LEU A 49 11.27 -7.42 -9.03
CA LEU A 49 11.00 -6.08 -8.51
C LEU A 49 10.76 -6.12 -7.00
N ASN A 50 11.27 -5.10 -6.31
CA ASN A 50 11.03 -4.90 -4.89
C ASN A 50 10.70 -3.42 -4.63
N LEU A 51 9.89 -3.16 -3.61
CA LEU A 51 9.50 -1.81 -3.19
C LEU A 51 10.68 -0.98 -2.64
N ASP A 52 11.78 -1.65 -2.28
CA ASP A 52 13.00 -1.02 -1.79
C ASP A 52 13.94 -0.56 -2.92
N MET A 53 13.68 -0.98 -4.17
CA MET A 53 14.53 -0.61 -5.31
C MET A 53 14.40 0.87 -5.65
N ASP A 54 15.50 1.51 -6.01
CA ASP A 54 15.47 2.89 -6.45
C ASP A 54 14.86 3.01 -7.86
N LEU A 55 13.81 3.82 -7.98
CA LEU A 55 13.12 3.99 -9.25
C LEU A 55 14.05 4.59 -10.31
N GLU A 56 14.90 5.57 -10.00
CA GLU A 56 15.75 6.26 -10.98
C GLU A 56 17.10 5.55 -11.22
N GLY A 57 17.70 5.02 -10.17
CA GLY A 57 19.03 4.42 -10.16
C GLY A 57 19.04 2.93 -10.51
N ASP A 58 18.18 2.14 -9.89
CA ASP A 58 18.13 0.69 -10.14
C ASP A 58 17.22 0.35 -11.32
N LEU A 59 16.07 1.03 -11.42
CA LEU A 59 15.06 0.74 -12.44
C LEU A 59 15.11 1.68 -13.65
N GLY A 60 15.87 2.77 -13.59
CA GLY A 60 16.02 3.72 -14.69
C GLY A 60 14.73 4.47 -15.06
N ILE A 61 13.78 4.59 -14.13
CA ILE A 61 12.49 5.25 -14.30
C ILE A 61 12.69 6.76 -14.20
N ASP A 62 12.73 7.41 -15.35
CA ASP A 62 12.73 8.86 -15.49
C ASP A 62 11.38 9.52 -15.13
N SER A 63 11.37 10.86 -15.10
CA SER A 63 10.19 11.66 -14.78
C SER A 63 9.02 11.45 -15.75
N ILE A 64 9.28 11.04 -17.01
CA ILE A 64 8.23 10.74 -17.99
C ILE A 64 7.58 9.40 -17.63
N LYS A 65 8.40 8.37 -17.37
CA LYS A 65 7.95 7.05 -16.93
C LYS A 65 7.18 7.12 -15.60
N ARG A 66 7.59 7.99 -14.68
CA ARG A 66 6.88 8.19 -13.40
C ARG A 66 5.45 8.70 -13.62
N VAL A 67 5.25 9.64 -14.56
CA VAL A 67 3.91 10.12 -14.93
C VAL A 67 3.08 9.01 -15.58
N GLU A 68 3.69 8.19 -16.44
CA GLU A 68 3.01 7.05 -17.06
C GLU A 68 2.59 5.98 -16.03
N ILE A 69 3.46 5.66 -15.07
CA ILE A 69 3.16 4.72 -13.98
C ILE A 69 2.00 5.24 -13.14
N LEU A 70 2.05 6.51 -12.72
CA LEU A 70 0.98 7.13 -11.94
C LEU A 70 -0.34 7.21 -12.71
N ALA A 71 -0.30 7.42 -14.03
CA ALA A 71 -1.50 7.36 -14.87
C ALA A 71 -2.11 5.95 -14.88
N ALA A 72 -1.29 4.91 -15.03
CA ALA A 72 -1.75 3.53 -14.98
C ALA A 72 -2.28 3.12 -13.59
N VAL A 73 -1.73 3.68 -12.51
CA VAL A 73 -2.26 3.48 -11.14
C VAL A 73 -3.65 4.12 -11.02
N ASP A 74 -3.84 5.35 -11.50
CA ASP A 74 -5.14 6.05 -11.47
C ASP A 74 -6.22 5.28 -12.26
N GLU A 75 -5.84 4.67 -13.39
CA GLU A 75 -6.74 3.85 -14.21
C GLU A 75 -7.15 2.54 -13.51
N ARG A 76 -6.21 1.89 -12.81
CA ARG A 76 -6.46 0.58 -12.17
C ARG A 76 -6.98 0.66 -10.74
N ALA A 77 -6.74 1.76 -10.04
CA ALA A 77 -7.20 2.01 -8.68
C ALA A 77 -7.89 3.38 -8.54
N PRO A 78 -9.03 3.58 -9.22
CA PRO A 78 -9.77 4.85 -9.21
C PRO A 78 -10.32 5.24 -7.82
N GLN A 79 -10.40 4.28 -6.90
CA GLN A 79 -10.80 4.49 -5.51
C GLN A 79 -9.72 5.13 -4.63
N LEU A 80 -8.46 5.20 -5.09
CA LEU A 80 -7.39 5.80 -4.31
C LEU A 80 -7.43 7.33 -4.37
N PRO A 81 -7.02 8.03 -3.29
CA PRO A 81 -6.83 9.48 -3.35
C PRO A 81 -5.88 9.81 -4.49
N LYS A 82 -6.33 10.65 -5.43
CA LYS A 82 -5.51 11.05 -6.57
C LYS A 82 -4.25 11.74 -6.06
N VAL A 83 -3.10 11.16 -6.34
CA VAL A 83 -1.82 11.80 -6.05
C VAL A 83 -1.71 13.01 -6.97
N ASP A 84 -1.55 14.20 -6.37
CA ASP A 84 -1.45 15.43 -7.14
C ASP A 84 -0.12 15.45 -7.90
N ARG A 85 -0.23 15.31 -9.22
CA ARG A 85 0.91 15.20 -10.14
C ARG A 85 1.71 16.51 -10.22
N ALA A 86 1.13 17.63 -9.81
CA ALA A 86 1.80 18.93 -9.78
C ALA A 86 2.82 19.04 -8.63
N GLN A 87 2.76 18.15 -7.64
CA GLN A 87 3.63 18.18 -6.46
C GLN A 87 4.84 17.24 -6.56
N LEU A 88 4.97 16.51 -7.67
CA LEU A 88 6.10 15.61 -7.99
C LEU A 88 7.21 16.29 -8.80
N GLY A 89 7.19 17.63 -8.87
CA GLY A 89 8.17 18.47 -9.57
C GLY A 89 9.29 18.97 -8.67
#